data_AF-A0A959EHH1-F1
#
_entry.id   AF-A0A959EHH1-F1
#
_cell.length_a   1.000
_cell.length_b   1.000
_cell.length_c   1.000
_cell.angle_alpha   90.00
_cell.angle_beta   90.00
_cell.angle_gamma   90.00
#
_symmetry.space_group_name_H-M   'P 1'
#
loop_
_entity.id
_entity.type
_entity.pdbx_description
1 polymer ?
#
loop_
_entity_poly.entity_id
_entity_poly.type
_entity_poly.pdbx_seq_one_letter_code
_entity_poly.pdbx_strand_id
1 'polypeptide(L)'
;MAIYYIYKNEVDAAKKEINEGQKYFLGNEQRKGHKNKIFILNLILIQCLIHQKDYFEAKRVINDTIPLTEKGSINWFATLELKLLISLRSEHYQEAYEVYLLVSQRREFRQLYPYLAESWKLYRAYLEFFLRTEKIQPPADPAKRLKRFRIGKFLNDVPAFSKDKRGMNISILIVQVLLFLADRQYDQVIDRMEAIEAYCYRYLKPTSHLYRSNCFLKMLLLLPKAKFQRERAHWRGRHLLQKLRIAPAEIAFQNSEIEIIPYEDLWHQILQLLDNDANTNNKEPLRRTNRHKGSVSL
;
A
#
# COMPACT_ATOMS: atom_id res chain seq x y z
N MET A 1 1.29 -26.81 -13.93
CA MET A 1 0.00 -26.44 -14.56
C MET A 1 -0.60 -25.18 -13.95
N ALA A 2 -0.72 -25.03 -12.62
CA ALA A 2 -1.28 -23.80 -12.01
C ALA A 2 -0.72 -22.47 -12.54
N ILE A 3 0.61 -22.33 -12.65
CA ILE A 3 1.27 -21.11 -13.18
C ILE A 3 0.79 -20.77 -14.61
N TYR A 4 0.53 -21.78 -15.44
CA TYR A 4 0.04 -21.59 -16.81
C TYR A 4 -1.36 -20.96 -16.84
N TYR A 5 -2.27 -21.44 -15.99
CA TYR A 5 -3.61 -20.86 -15.86
C TYR A 5 -3.56 -19.42 -15.36
N ILE A 6 -2.60 -19.08 -14.49
CA ILE A 6 -2.42 -17.72 -14.02
C ILE A 6 -1.95 -16.79 -15.15
N TYR A 7 -1.03 -17.24 -16.00
CA TYR A 7 -0.64 -16.49 -17.20
C TYR A 7 -1.79 -16.28 -18.19
N LYS A 8 -2.79 -17.18 -18.20
CA LYS A 8 -4.02 -17.05 -18.99
C LYS A 8 -5.14 -16.29 -18.31
N ASN A 9 -4.92 -15.76 -17.11
CA ASN A 9 -5.95 -15.10 -16.30
C ASN A 9 -7.13 -16.03 -15.92
N GLU A 10 -6.89 -17.35 -15.89
CA GLU A 10 -7.86 -18.39 -15.54
C GLU A 10 -7.73 -18.79 -14.06
N VAL A 11 -8.11 -17.87 -13.17
CA VAL A 11 -7.82 -17.98 -11.72
C VAL A 11 -8.50 -19.17 -11.05
N ASP A 12 -9.73 -19.48 -11.43
CA ASP A 12 -10.46 -20.60 -10.83
C ASP A 12 -9.86 -21.95 -11.22
N ALA A 13 -9.38 -22.08 -12.46
CA ALA A 13 -8.63 -23.25 -12.91
C ALA A 13 -7.30 -23.38 -12.14
N ALA A 14 -6.58 -22.27 -11.95
CA ALA A 14 -5.37 -22.25 -11.14
C ALA A 14 -5.62 -22.70 -9.69
N LYS A 15 -6.67 -22.18 -9.04
CA LYS A 15 -7.06 -22.56 -7.67
C LYS A 15 -7.38 -24.05 -7.56
N LYS A 16 -8.12 -24.60 -8.54
CA LYS A 16 -8.46 -26.03 -8.56
C LYS A 16 -7.21 -26.90 -8.57
N GLU A 17 -6.28 -26.63 -9.48
CA GLU A 17 -5.00 -27.36 -9.58
C GLU A 17 -4.15 -27.23 -8.31
N ILE A 18 -4.13 -26.04 -7.70
CA ILE A 18 -3.39 -25.81 -6.46
C ILE A 18 -3.98 -26.63 -5.32
N ASN A 19 -5.31 -26.65 -5.18
CA ASN A 19 -6.00 -27.41 -4.15
C ASN A 19 -5.78 -28.92 -4.32
N GLU A 20 -5.78 -29.44 -5.55
CA GLU A 20 -5.46 -30.83 -5.85
C GLU A 20 -4.00 -31.16 -5.50
N GLY A 21 -3.06 -30.27 -5.84
CA GLY A 21 -1.66 -30.39 -5.47
C GLY A 21 -1.43 -30.38 -3.95
N GLN A 22 -2.11 -29.49 -3.22
CA GLN A 22 -2.04 -29.43 -1.75
C GLN A 22 -2.53 -30.74 -1.12
N LYS A 23 -3.70 -31.24 -1.56
CA LYS A 23 -4.24 -32.53 -1.10
C LYS A 23 -3.25 -33.67 -1.32
N TYR A 24 -2.61 -33.71 -2.50
CA TYR A 24 -1.59 -34.70 -2.81
C TYR A 24 -0.40 -34.64 -1.85
N PHE A 25 0.18 -33.47 -1.61
CA PHE A 25 1.36 -33.35 -0.75
C PHE A 25 1.05 -33.52 0.74
N LEU A 26 -0.15 -33.14 1.20
CA LEU A 26 -0.63 -33.41 2.56
C LEU A 26 -0.82 -34.92 2.79
N GLY A 27 -1.32 -35.67 1.80
CA GLY A 27 -1.43 -37.13 1.90
C GLY A 27 -0.10 -37.88 1.78
N ASN A 28 1.02 -37.19 1.56
CA ASN A 28 2.34 -37.79 1.29
C ASN A 28 3.46 -37.14 2.14
N GLU A 29 3.21 -36.94 3.44
CA GLU A 29 4.15 -36.26 4.37
C GLU A 29 5.54 -36.92 4.44
N GLN A 30 5.62 -38.22 4.15
CA GLN A 30 6.89 -38.97 4.12
C GLN A 30 7.83 -38.55 2.97
N ARG A 31 7.33 -37.80 1.98
CA ARG A 31 8.17 -37.33 0.87
C ARG A 31 9.07 -36.17 1.29
N LYS A 32 10.34 -36.27 0.89
CA LYS A 32 11.33 -35.22 1.08
C LYS A 32 10.85 -33.92 0.40
N GLY A 33 10.86 -32.82 1.17
CA GLY A 33 10.51 -31.49 0.65
C GLY A 33 9.01 -31.21 0.50
N HIS A 34 8.11 -32.05 1.04
CA HIS A 34 6.66 -31.80 0.97
C HIS A 34 6.26 -30.43 1.53
N LYS A 35 6.83 -30.00 2.67
CA LYS A 35 6.58 -28.67 3.27
C LYS A 35 6.92 -27.52 2.31
N ASN A 36 8.05 -27.63 1.61
CA ASN A 36 8.45 -26.62 0.62
C ASN A 36 7.51 -26.59 -0.59
N LYS A 37 7.00 -27.76 -1.02
CA LYS A 37 6.01 -27.82 -2.11
C LYS A 37 4.67 -27.21 -1.70
N ILE A 38 4.17 -27.53 -0.51
CA ILE A 38 2.96 -26.91 0.06
C ILE A 38 3.17 -25.40 0.20
N PHE A 39 4.31 -24.96 0.72
CA PHE A 39 4.66 -23.54 0.82
C PHE A 39 4.56 -22.81 -0.54
N ILE A 40 5.19 -23.34 -1.59
CA ILE A 40 5.15 -22.74 -2.93
C ILE A 40 3.71 -22.69 -3.47
N LEU A 41 2.94 -23.77 -3.28
CA LEU A 41 1.53 -23.81 -3.69
C LEU A 41 0.69 -22.76 -2.94
N ASN A 42 0.91 -22.61 -1.64
CA ASN A 42 0.23 -21.59 -0.82
C ASN A 42 0.57 -20.18 -1.30
N LEU A 43 1.84 -19.87 -1.62
CA LEU A 43 2.23 -18.56 -2.14
C LEU A 43 1.49 -18.22 -3.44
N ILE A 44 1.31 -19.20 -4.33
CA ILE A 44 0.60 -18.99 -5.59
C ILE A 44 -0.91 -18.80 -5.30
N LEU A 45 -1.49 -19.61 -4.42
CA LEU A 45 -2.89 -19.51 -4.03
C LEU A 45 -3.21 -18.14 -3.41
N ILE A 46 -2.36 -17.66 -2.52
CA ILE A 46 -2.50 -16.34 -1.88
C ILE A 46 -2.59 -15.24 -2.94
N GLN A 47 -1.78 -15.31 -3.98
CA GLN A 47 -1.79 -14.30 -5.05
C GLN A 47 -3.05 -14.37 -5.92
N CYS A 48 -3.53 -15.58 -6.22
CA CYS A 48 -4.83 -15.78 -6.87
C CYS A 48 -5.98 -15.15 -6.04
N LEU A 49 -5.98 -15.40 -4.73
CA LEU A 49 -6.99 -14.86 -3.81
C LEU A 49 -6.91 -13.34 -3.68
N ILE A 50 -5.70 -12.78 -3.59
CA ILE A 50 -5.48 -11.32 -3.62
C ILE A 50 -6.06 -10.68 -4.87
N HIS A 51 -5.87 -11.32 -6.04
CA HIS A 51 -6.41 -10.81 -7.30
C HIS A 51 -7.95 -10.88 -7.34
N GLN A 52 -8.54 -11.96 -6.82
CA GLN A 52 -10.00 -12.08 -6.66
C GLN A 52 -10.57 -11.17 -5.55
N LYS A 53 -9.72 -10.42 -4.85
CA LYS A 53 -10.06 -9.63 -3.64
C LYS A 53 -10.67 -10.47 -2.52
N ASP A 54 -10.42 -11.79 -2.51
CA ASP A 54 -10.80 -12.70 -1.43
C ASP A 54 -9.74 -12.63 -0.33
N TYR A 55 -9.68 -11.48 0.34
CA TYR A 55 -8.67 -11.20 1.36
C TYR A 55 -8.88 -12.02 2.63
N PHE A 56 -10.13 -12.40 2.92
CA PHE A 56 -10.45 -13.28 4.04
C PHE A 56 -9.74 -14.62 3.88
N GLU A 57 -9.92 -15.25 2.72
CA GLU A 57 -9.33 -16.55 2.50
C GLU A 57 -7.81 -16.48 2.30
N ALA A 58 -7.32 -15.43 1.65
CA ALA A 58 -5.88 -15.20 1.52
C ALA A 58 -5.20 -15.11 2.90
N LYS A 59 -5.84 -14.45 3.86
CA LYS A 59 -5.34 -14.33 5.24
C LYS A 59 -5.33 -15.68 5.97
N ARG A 60 -6.36 -16.52 5.77
CA ARG A 60 -6.38 -17.89 6.32
C ARG A 60 -5.18 -18.70 5.80
N VAL A 61 -5.01 -18.75 4.47
CA VAL A 61 -3.90 -19.47 3.84
C VAL A 61 -2.54 -18.95 4.30
N ILE A 62 -2.37 -17.63 4.47
CA ILE A 62 -1.14 -17.05 5.03
C ILE A 62 -0.84 -17.56 6.43
N ASN A 63 -1.84 -17.57 7.32
CA ASN A 63 -1.64 -18.00 8.70
C ASN A 63 -1.26 -19.49 8.77
N ASP A 64 -1.78 -20.31 7.85
CA ASP A 64 -1.38 -21.73 7.70
C ASP A 64 0.03 -21.88 7.08
N THR A 65 0.49 -20.88 6.32
CA THR A 65 1.78 -20.90 5.62
C THR A 65 2.94 -20.47 6.52
N ILE A 66 2.73 -19.53 7.45
CA ILE A 66 3.77 -19.03 8.35
C ILE A 66 4.50 -20.17 9.10
N PRO A 67 3.80 -21.16 9.72
CA PRO A 67 4.44 -22.28 10.42
C PRO A 67 5.28 -23.20 9.52
N LEU A 68 5.09 -23.17 8.20
CA LEU A 68 5.89 -23.95 7.25
C LEU A 68 7.26 -23.32 6.98
N THR A 69 7.48 -22.09 7.45
CA THR A 69 8.71 -21.33 7.21
C THR A 69 9.54 -21.20 8.48
N GLU A 70 10.86 -21.21 8.33
CA GLU A 70 11.77 -20.96 9.45
C GLU A 70 11.81 -19.46 9.78
N LYS A 71 11.64 -19.10 11.05
CA LYS A 71 11.62 -17.70 11.50
C LYS A 71 12.94 -17.00 11.16
N GLY A 72 12.86 -15.83 10.52
CA GLY A 72 14.03 -15.08 10.06
C GLY A 72 14.60 -15.55 8.71
N SER A 73 14.05 -16.61 8.13
CA SER A 73 14.37 -17.01 6.76
C SER A 73 13.74 -16.06 5.72
N ILE A 74 14.24 -16.14 4.49
CA ILE A 74 13.73 -15.42 3.32
C ILE A 74 12.24 -15.70 3.13
N ASN A 75 11.85 -16.97 3.22
CA ASN A 75 10.46 -17.41 3.04
C ASN A 75 9.55 -16.85 4.12
N TRP A 76 10.03 -16.73 5.35
CA TRP A 76 9.29 -16.12 6.45
C TRP A 76 9.07 -14.62 6.20
N PHE A 77 10.10 -13.89 5.78
CA PHE A 77 9.96 -12.48 5.41
C PHE A 77 9.02 -12.27 4.22
N ALA A 78 9.12 -13.09 3.17
CA ALA A 78 8.23 -13.04 2.02
C ALA A 78 6.76 -13.31 2.42
N THR A 79 6.53 -14.26 3.33
CA THR A 79 5.18 -14.56 3.85
C THR A 79 4.62 -13.38 4.67
N LEU A 80 5.46 -12.74 5.48
CA LEU A 80 5.07 -11.55 6.24
C LEU A 80 4.82 -10.32 5.36
N GLU A 81 5.56 -10.17 4.26
CA GLU A 81 5.28 -9.14 3.26
C GLU A 81 3.89 -9.31 2.65
N LEU A 82 3.53 -10.54 2.25
CA LEU A 82 2.17 -10.84 1.77
C LEU A 82 1.12 -10.57 2.85
N LYS A 83 1.41 -10.90 4.12
CA LYS A 83 0.51 -10.62 5.25
C LYS A 83 0.28 -9.12 5.42
N LEU A 84 1.35 -8.33 5.36
CA LEU A 84 1.28 -6.88 5.43
C LEU A 84 0.45 -6.32 4.27
N LEU A 85 0.72 -6.78 3.04
CA LEU A 85 0.01 -6.34 1.84
C LEU A 85 -1.50 -6.61 1.95
N ILE A 86 -1.90 -7.84 2.31
CA ILE A 86 -3.32 -8.18 2.48
C ILE A 86 -3.96 -7.36 3.60
N SER A 87 -3.24 -7.11 4.70
CA SER A 87 -3.75 -6.28 5.79
C SER A 87 -4.02 -4.84 5.31
N LEU A 88 -3.14 -4.26 4.48
CA LEU A 88 -3.37 -2.96 3.86
C LEU A 88 -4.57 -2.97 2.89
N ARG A 89 -4.69 -4.02 2.06
CA ARG A 89 -5.76 -4.14 1.05
C ARG A 89 -7.14 -4.48 1.63
N SER A 90 -7.19 -5.03 2.84
CA SER A 90 -8.42 -5.35 3.56
C SER A 90 -8.76 -4.33 4.66
N GLU A 91 -8.13 -3.15 4.61
CA GLU A 91 -8.33 -2.05 5.57
C GLU A 91 -7.97 -2.39 7.04
N HIS A 92 -7.27 -3.51 7.28
CA HIS A 92 -6.72 -3.87 8.60
C HIS A 92 -5.37 -3.18 8.84
N TYR A 93 -5.35 -1.84 8.83
CA TYR A 93 -4.13 -1.04 8.89
C TYR A 93 -3.32 -1.25 10.18
N GLN A 94 -3.99 -1.51 11.29
CA GLN A 94 -3.34 -1.81 12.57
C GLN A 94 -2.52 -3.11 12.49
N GLU A 95 -3.08 -4.17 11.89
CA GLU A 95 -2.36 -5.42 11.69
C GLU A 95 -1.16 -5.23 10.74
N ALA A 96 -1.34 -4.46 9.67
CA ALA A 96 -0.23 -4.13 8.76
C ALA A 96 0.92 -3.43 9.49
N TYR A 97 0.60 -2.52 10.41
CA TYR A 97 1.56 -1.81 11.25
C TYR A 97 2.31 -2.75 12.21
N GLU A 98 1.61 -3.69 12.84
CA GLU A 98 2.20 -4.67 13.75
C GLU A 98 3.15 -5.62 13.03
N VAL A 99 2.77 -6.09 11.83
CA VAL A 99 3.65 -6.89 10.97
C VAL A 99 4.90 -6.09 10.59
N TYR A 100 4.74 -4.79 10.27
CA TYR A 100 5.87 -3.92 9.98
C TYR A 100 6.83 -3.75 11.16
N LEU A 101 6.31 -3.56 12.37
CA LEU A 101 7.12 -3.51 13.59
C LEU A 101 7.88 -4.82 13.82
N LEU A 102 7.21 -5.96 13.68
CA LEU A 102 7.81 -7.28 13.86
C LEU A 102 9.02 -7.49 12.93
N VAL A 103 8.90 -7.08 11.67
CA VAL A 103 9.95 -7.27 10.67
C VAL A 103 11.07 -6.24 10.82
N SER A 104 10.74 -4.96 10.97
CA SER A 104 11.72 -3.87 11.00
C SER A 104 12.68 -3.90 12.21
N GLN A 105 12.28 -4.56 13.30
CA GLN A 105 13.11 -4.73 14.50
C GLN A 105 14.15 -5.85 14.37
N ARG A 106 14.00 -6.76 13.40
CA ARG A 106 14.89 -7.93 13.22
C ARG A 106 16.25 -7.51 12.64
N ARG A 107 17.31 -8.24 13.01
CA ARG A 107 18.67 -7.98 12.50
C ARG A 107 18.84 -8.58 11.11
N GLU A 108 18.30 -9.76 10.92
CA GLU A 108 18.28 -10.56 9.70
C GLU A 108 17.68 -9.76 8.53
N PHE A 109 16.59 -9.03 8.80
CA PHE A 109 15.94 -8.16 7.82
C PHE A 109 16.88 -7.09 7.25
N ARG A 110 17.74 -6.50 8.08
CA ARG A 110 18.69 -5.45 7.65
C ARG A 110 19.83 -5.99 6.80
N GLN A 111 20.13 -7.28 6.88
CA GLN A 111 21.28 -7.91 6.22
C GLN A 111 20.88 -8.59 4.90
N LEU A 112 19.63 -9.03 4.78
CA LEU A 112 19.28 -10.03 3.79
C LEU A 112 18.99 -9.47 2.39
N TYR A 113 18.35 -8.31 2.21
CA TYR A 113 17.98 -7.86 0.84
C TYR A 113 17.83 -6.34 0.66
N PRO A 114 18.71 -5.69 -0.13
CA PRO A 114 18.48 -4.32 -0.63
C PRO A 114 17.16 -4.18 -1.39
N TYR A 115 16.76 -5.19 -2.19
CA TYR A 115 15.50 -5.18 -2.94
C TYR A 115 14.27 -5.18 -2.03
N LEU A 116 14.20 -6.07 -1.02
CA LEU A 116 13.07 -6.05 -0.08
C LEU A 116 13.07 -4.76 0.73
N ALA A 117 14.24 -4.20 1.06
CA ALA A 117 14.29 -2.92 1.75
C ALA A 117 13.56 -1.80 0.99
N GLU A 118 13.51 -1.85 -0.34
CA GLU A 118 12.77 -0.89 -1.16
C GLU A 118 11.24 -0.97 -0.94
N SER A 119 10.64 -2.15 -1.15
CA SER A 119 9.20 -2.37 -0.96
C SER A 119 8.78 -2.06 0.48
N TRP A 120 9.61 -2.43 1.46
CA TRP A 120 9.33 -2.13 2.87
C TRP A 120 9.49 -0.63 3.22
N LYS A 121 10.39 0.12 2.58
CA LYS A 121 10.41 1.59 2.71
C LYS A 121 9.12 2.20 2.17
N LEU A 122 8.58 1.65 1.08
CA LEU A 122 7.33 2.10 0.50
C LEU A 122 6.13 1.76 1.41
N TYR A 123 6.04 0.54 1.95
CA TYR A 123 5.03 0.18 2.95
C TYR A 123 5.10 1.09 4.18
N ARG A 124 6.31 1.47 4.64
CA ARG A 124 6.45 2.43 5.74
C ARG A 124 5.80 3.77 5.44
N ALA A 125 5.92 4.26 4.21
CA ALA A 125 5.33 5.53 3.79
C ALA A 125 3.79 5.44 3.75
N TYR A 126 3.22 4.33 3.27
CA TYR A 126 1.77 4.10 3.32
C TYR A 126 1.25 3.97 4.76
N LEU A 127 1.97 3.25 5.63
CA LEU A 127 1.62 3.18 7.06
C LEU A 127 1.73 4.55 7.73
N GLU A 128 2.67 5.40 7.31
CA GLU A 128 2.76 6.77 7.80
C GLU A 128 1.52 7.60 7.42
N PHE A 129 0.99 7.44 6.21
CA PHE A 129 -0.28 8.07 5.83
C PHE A 129 -1.43 7.67 6.78
N PHE A 130 -1.55 6.39 7.11
CA PHE A 130 -2.58 5.91 8.04
C PHE A 130 -2.34 6.30 9.50
N LEU A 131 -1.09 6.49 9.93
CA LEU A 131 -0.77 7.09 11.23
C LEU A 131 -1.22 8.55 11.30
N ARG A 132 -0.94 9.34 10.25
CA ARG A 132 -1.30 10.77 10.18
C ARG A 132 -2.81 11.00 10.08
N THR A 133 -3.54 10.04 9.51
CA THR A 133 -5.00 10.06 9.40
C THR A 133 -5.68 9.32 10.55
N GLU A 134 -4.93 8.98 11.61
CA GLU A 134 -5.43 8.36 12.85
C GLU A 134 -6.14 7.02 12.68
N LYS A 135 -5.92 6.33 11.54
CA LYS A 135 -6.42 4.98 11.28
C LYS A 135 -5.56 3.87 11.90
N ILE A 136 -4.38 4.25 12.40
CA ILE A 136 -3.48 3.37 13.16
C ILE A 136 -3.23 4.02 14.52
N GLN A 137 -3.34 3.22 15.57
CA GLN A 137 -3.00 3.62 16.92
C GLN A 137 -1.60 3.08 17.25
N PRO A 138 -0.57 3.95 17.36
CA PRO A 138 0.76 3.49 17.72
C PRO A 138 0.79 3.02 19.19
N PRO A 139 1.67 2.06 19.55
CA PRO A 139 1.81 1.58 20.93
C PRO A 139 2.00 2.71 21.93
N ALA A 140 1.39 2.61 23.12
CA ALA A 140 1.52 3.64 24.15
C ALA A 140 2.98 3.93 24.51
N ASP A 141 3.81 2.89 24.62
CA ASP A 141 5.26 2.98 24.87
C ASP A 141 6.02 3.53 23.64
N PRO A 142 6.63 4.73 23.72
CA PRO A 142 7.40 5.31 22.62
C PRO A 142 8.59 4.45 22.16
N ALA A 143 9.18 3.63 23.03
CA ALA A 143 10.30 2.76 22.68
C ALA A 143 9.88 1.63 21.72
N LYS A 144 8.59 1.29 21.70
CA LYS A 144 8.00 0.27 20.80
C LYS A 144 7.43 0.85 19.51
N ARG A 145 7.41 2.18 19.37
CA ARG A 145 6.89 2.86 18.16
C ARG A 145 7.93 2.88 17.04
N LEU A 146 7.44 3.01 15.82
CA LEU A 146 8.30 3.37 14.69
C LEU A 146 8.91 4.77 14.89
N LYS A 147 10.17 4.93 14.49
CA LYS A 147 10.83 6.23 14.47
C LYS A 147 10.04 7.21 13.60
N ARG A 148 10.09 8.49 13.97
CA ARG A 148 9.46 9.60 13.24
C ARG A 148 9.82 9.53 11.75
N PHE A 149 8.80 9.50 10.91
CA PHE A 149 8.99 9.50 9.46
C PHE A 149 9.40 10.89 8.98
N ARG A 150 10.34 10.94 8.03
CA ARG A 150 10.82 12.18 7.42
C ARG A 150 10.65 12.07 5.91
N ILE A 151 9.65 12.78 5.36
CA ILE A 151 9.33 12.71 3.93
C ILE A 151 10.53 13.11 3.05
N GLY A 152 11.28 14.15 3.42
CA GLY A 152 12.49 14.54 2.68
C GLY A 152 13.55 13.45 2.63
N LYS A 153 13.74 12.69 3.72
CA LYS A 153 14.66 11.54 3.72
C LYS A 153 14.14 10.43 2.81
N PHE A 154 12.85 10.12 2.90
CA PHE A 154 12.23 9.14 2.01
C PHE A 154 12.42 9.51 0.54
N LEU A 155 12.16 10.76 0.16
CA LEU A 155 12.32 11.26 -1.20
C LEU A 155 13.78 11.29 -1.68
N ASN A 156 14.74 11.58 -0.80
CA ASN A 156 16.16 11.52 -1.16
C ASN A 156 16.67 10.09 -1.33
N ASP A 157 16.02 9.12 -0.69
CA ASP A 157 16.30 7.70 -0.93
C ASP A 157 15.71 7.25 -2.29
N VAL A 158 14.70 7.94 -2.86
CA VAL A 158 13.99 7.58 -4.11
C VAL A 158 14.88 7.44 -5.36
N PRO A 159 15.86 8.31 -5.63
CA PRO A 159 16.76 8.17 -6.77
C PRO A 159 17.52 6.83 -6.80
N ALA A 160 17.76 6.20 -5.63
CA ALA A 160 18.38 4.88 -5.56
C ALA A 160 17.50 3.74 -6.11
N PHE A 161 16.18 3.95 -6.20
CA PHE A 161 15.21 2.97 -6.73
C PHE A 161 15.13 2.99 -8.26
N SER A 162 15.80 3.95 -8.92
CA SER A 162 15.54 4.33 -10.32
C SER A 162 16.67 3.89 -11.27
N LYS A 163 16.55 2.69 -11.85
CA LYS A 163 16.91 2.42 -13.26
C LYS A 163 15.97 1.42 -13.96
N ASP A 164 15.44 0.41 -13.26
CA ASP A 164 14.72 -0.70 -13.93
C ASP A 164 13.23 -0.89 -13.54
N LYS A 165 12.68 -0.16 -12.57
CA LYS A 165 11.33 -0.46 -12.02
C LYS A 165 10.33 0.67 -12.19
N ARG A 166 9.77 0.79 -13.40
CA ARG A 166 8.76 1.83 -13.74
C ARG A 166 7.56 1.85 -12.78
N GLY A 167 7.15 0.70 -12.26
CA GLY A 167 6.00 0.55 -11.36
C GLY A 167 6.18 1.19 -9.97
N MET A 168 7.36 1.06 -9.35
CA MET A 168 7.60 1.61 -8.00
C MET A 168 7.52 3.14 -7.96
N ASN A 169 7.95 3.81 -9.05
CA ASN A 169 7.87 5.26 -9.15
C ASN A 169 6.42 5.77 -9.03
N ILE A 170 5.43 5.01 -9.53
CA ILE A 170 4.02 5.36 -9.43
C ILE A 170 3.59 5.35 -7.96
N SER A 171 3.89 4.28 -7.24
CA SER A 171 3.56 4.14 -5.83
C SER A 171 4.19 5.24 -4.97
N ILE A 172 5.40 5.68 -5.33
CA ILE A 172 6.12 6.78 -4.68
C ILE A 172 5.42 8.13 -4.93
N LEU A 173 5.05 8.43 -6.17
CA LEU A 173 4.30 9.66 -6.50
C LEU A 173 2.97 9.72 -5.74
N ILE A 174 2.26 8.58 -5.68
CA ILE A 174 0.99 8.47 -4.97
C ILE A 174 1.20 8.74 -3.48
N VAL A 175 2.11 8.02 -2.82
CA VAL A 175 2.29 8.16 -1.36
C VAL A 175 2.80 9.54 -0.97
N GLN A 176 3.59 10.18 -1.83
CA GLN A 176 4.01 11.56 -1.62
C GLN A 176 2.81 12.51 -1.59
N VAL A 177 1.88 12.41 -2.54
CA VAL A 177 0.64 13.20 -2.56
C VAL A 177 -0.20 12.90 -1.33
N LEU A 178 -0.37 11.63 -0.96
CA LEU A 178 -1.12 11.21 0.23
C LEU A 178 -0.57 11.85 1.52
N LEU A 179 0.76 11.85 1.70
CA LEU A 179 1.40 12.43 2.88
C LEU A 179 1.27 13.95 2.94
N PHE A 180 1.39 14.65 1.82
CA PHE A 180 1.16 16.11 1.78
C PHE A 180 -0.30 16.47 2.02
N LEU A 181 -1.25 15.68 1.48
CA LEU A 181 -2.67 15.86 1.78
C LEU A 181 -2.95 15.65 3.27
N ALA A 182 -2.39 14.59 3.87
CA ALA A 182 -2.57 14.32 5.31
C ALA A 182 -2.02 15.44 6.18
N ASP A 183 -0.94 16.10 5.75
CA ASP A 183 -0.36 17.27 6.43
C ASP A 183 -1.03 18.60 6.04
N ARG A 184 -2.07 18.58 5.21
CA ARG A 184 -2.75 19.77 4.65
C ARG A 184 -1.83 20.73 3.88
N GLN A 185 -0.73 20.20 3.33
CA GLN A 185 0.24 20.96 2.54
C GLN A 185 -0.21 21.04 1.07
N TYR A 186 -1.35 21.70 0.81
CA TYR A 186 -1.96 21.75 -0.52
C TYR A 186 -1.05 22.41 -1.58
N ASP A 187 -0.25 23.40 -1.20
CA ASP A 187 0.74 24.01 -2.10
C ASP A 187 1.75 22.98 -2.59
N GLN A 188 2.24 22.12 -1.69
CA GLN A 188 3.15 21.04 -2.06
C GLN A 188 2.48 20.00 -2.96
N VAL A 189 1.16 19.74 -2.78
CA VAL A 189 0.39 18.91 -3.70
C VAL A 189 0.33 19.54 -5.08
N ILE A 190 0.02 20.84 -5.17
CA ILE A 190 -0.02 21.60 -6.43
C ILE A 190 1.33 21.52 -7.15
N ASP A 191 2.43 21.76 -6.44
CA ASP A 191 3.79 21.71 -6.99
C ASP A 191 4.17 20.33 -7.55
N ARG A 192 3.49 19.25 -7.11
CA ARG A 192 3.72 17.89 -7.64
C ARG A 192 2.90 17.57 -8.89
N MET A 193 1.88 18.35 -9.21
CA MET A 193 0.96 18.04 -10.32
C MET A 193 1.66 18.05 -11.67
N GLU A 194 2.53 19.03 -11.93
CA GLU A 194 3.27 19.12 -13.20
C GLU A 194 4.17 17.88 -13.40
N ALA A 195 4.84 17.43 -12.34
CA ALA A 195 5.66 16.22 -12.38
C ALA A 195 4.82 14.96 -12.65
N ILE A 196 3.63 14.85 -12.06
CA ILE A 196 2.70 13.74 -12.31
C ILE A 196 2.17 13.78 -13.75
N GLU A 197 1.81 14.95 -14.26
CA GLU A 197 1.32 15.13 -15.63
C GLU A 197 2.39 14.76 -16.65
N ALA A 198 3.63 15.24 -16.46
CA ALA A 198 4.77 14.87 -17.28
C ALA A 198 5.05 13.36 -17.23
N TYR A 199 4.96 12.73 -16.05
CA TYR A 199 5.11 11.29 -15.90
C TYR A 199 4.03 10.52 -16.66
N CYS A 200 2.76 10.93 -16.54
CA CYS A 200 1.64 10.32 -17.26
C CYS A 200 1.84 10.39 -18.77
N TYR A 201 2.25 11.55 -19.30
CA TYR A 201 2.51 11.75 -20.72
C TYR A 201 3.66 10.87 -21.23
N ARG A 202 4.77 10.79 -20.48
CA ARG A 202 5.98 10.07 -20.89
C ARG A 202 5.83 8.54 -20.81
N TYR A 203 5.14 8.04 -19.79
CA TYR A 203 5.22 6.62 -19.44
C TYR A 203 3.88 5.87 -19.45
N LEU A 204 2.74 6.55 -19.38
CA LEU A 204 1.44 5.92 -19.16
C LEU A 204 0.54 6.01 -20.39
N LYS A 205 0.85 5.16 -21.37
CA LYS A 205 0.03 5.01 -22.58
C LYS A 205 -1.31 4.33 -22.22
N PRO A 206 -2.44 4.73 -22.84
CA PRO A 206 -3.75 4.12 -22.59
C PRO A 206 -3.84 2.60 -22.85
N THR A 207 -2.95 2.06 -23.69
CA THR A 207 -2.87 0.63 -24.04
C THR A 207 -1.89 -0.17 -23.18
N SER A 208 -1.34 0.45 -22.13
CA SER A 208 -0.38 -0.19 -21.23
C SER A 208 -1.09 -0.96 -20.11
N HIS A 209 -0.42 -1.99 -19.59
CA HIS A 209 -0.73 -2.64 -18.32
C HIS A 209 -0.89 -1.68 -17.13
N LEU A 210 -0.39 -0.44 -17.26
CA LEU A 210 -0.48 0.63 -16.27
C LEU A 210 -1.76 1.49 -16.42
N TYR A 211 -2.78 1.01 -17.14
CA TYR A 211 -4.02 1.77 -17.36
C TYR A 211 -4.70 2.22 -16.05
N ARG A 212 -4.77 1.32 -15.06
CA ARG A 212 -5.34 1.65 -13.74
C ARG A 212 -4.53 2.75 -13.06
N SER A 213 -3.21 2.63 -13.02
CA SER A 213 -2.32 3.66 -12.46
C SER A 213 -2.46 5.01 -13.17
N ASN A 214 -2.60 5.00 -14.49
CA ASN A 214 -2.87 6.21 -15.28
C ASN A 214 -4.18 6.88 -14.87
N CYS A 215 -5.26 6.09 -14.73
CA CYS A 215 -6.55 6.61 -14.29
C CYS A 215 -6.44 7.23 -12.90
N PHE A 216 -5.77 6.55 -11.96
CA PHE A 216 -5.64 7.05 -10.60
C PHE A 216 -4.77 8.32 -10.51
N LEU A 217 -3.62 8.37 -11.19
CA LEU A 217 -2.81 9.59 -11.25
C LEU A 217 -3.58 10.76 -11.87
N LYS A 218 -4.37 10.52 -12.93
CA LYS A 218 -5.27 11.53 -13.49
C LYS A 218 -6.35 11.98 -12.50
N MET A 219 -6.81 11.10 -11.60
CA MET A 219 -7.73 11.49 -10.53
C MET A 219 -7.04 12.42 -9.52
N LEU A 220 -5.77 12.18 -9.18
CA LEU A 220 -5.00 13.09 -8.31
C LEU A 220 -4.86 14.49 -8.94
N LEU A 221 -4.66 14.59 -10.25
CA LEU A 221 -4.61 15.87 -10.98
C LEU A 221 -5.92 16.68 -10.90
N LEU A 222 -7.03 16.07 -10.48
CA LEU A 222 -8.30 16.76 -10.27
C LEU A 222 -8.40 17.45 -8.92
N LEU A 223 -7.57 17.10 -7.93
CA LEU A 223 -7.67 17.62 -6.57
C LEU A 223 -7.50 19.16 -6.53
N PRO A 224 -6.48 19.77 -7.17
CA PRO A 224 -6.37 21.23 -7.22
C PRO A 224 -7.49 21.87 -8.05
N LYS A 225 -7.90 21.23 -9.15
CA LYS A 225 -9.02 21.70 -10.00
C LYS A 225 -10.35 21.70 -9.25
N ALA A 226 -10.50 20.83 -8.26
CA ALA A 226 -11.61 20.77 -7.33
C ALA A 226 -11.44 21.72 -6.13
N LYS A 227 -10.33 22.47 -6.05
CA LYS A 227 -9.94 23.30 -4.90
C LYS A 227 -9.91 22.49 -3.60
N PHE A 228 -9.50 21.23 -3.68
CA PHE A 228 -9.47 20.28 -2.55
C PHE A 228 -10.84 20.11 -1.84
N GLN A 229 -11.95 20.37 -2.52
CA GLN A 229 -13.28 20.16 -1.98
C GLN A 229 -13.78 18.76 -2.34
N ARG A 230 -14.19 17.98 -1.32
CA ARG A 230 -14.68 16.60 -1.46
C ARG A 230 -15.72 16.45 -2.58
N GLU A 231 -16.82 17.19 -2.52
CA GLU A 231 -17.93 17.05 -3.48
C GLU A 231 -17.49 17.32 -4.92
N ARG A 232 -16.67 18.37 -5.11
CA ARG A 232 -16.13 18.70 -6.44
C ARG A 232 -15.14 17.65 -6.93
N ALA A 233 -14.27 17.14 -6.05
CA ALA A 233 -13.31 16.10 -6.38
C ALA A 233 -14.03 14.80 -6.76
N HIS A 234 -15.01 14.38 -5.95
CA HIS A 234 -15.84 13.21 -6.21
C HIS A 234 -16.58 13.34 -7.56
N TRP A 235 -17.28 14.45 -7.80
CA TRP A 235 -18.01 14.66 -9.04
C TRP A 235 -17.08 14.66 -10.28
N ARG A 236 -15.94 15.35 -10.20
CA ARG A 236 -14.96 15.37 -11.30
C ARG A 236 -14.32 14.00 -11.54
N GLY A 237 -14.08 13.24 -10.47
CA GLY A 237 -13.41 11.94 -10.52
C GLY A 237 -14.31 10.78 -10.96
N ARG A 238 -15.64 10.93 -10.91
CA ARG A 238 -16.61 9.82 -11.10
C ARG A 238 -16.37 8.98 -12.35
N HIS A 239 -16.06 9.63 -13.49
CA HIS A 239 -15.86 8.93 -14.75
C HIS A 239 -14.55 8.12 -14.77
N LEU A 240 -13.48 8.66 -14.15
CA LEU A 240 -12.21 7.94 -14.00
C LEU A 240 -12.33 6.80 -12.98
N LEU A 241 -13.08 7.00 -11.90
CA LEU A 241 -13.38 5.95 -10.93
C LEU A 241 -14.18 4.80 -11.55
N GLN A 242 -15.15 5.11 -12.42
CA GLN A 242 -15.87 4.07 -13.17
C GLN A 242 -14.94 3.30 -14.11
N LYS A 243 -14.04 4.00 -14.81
CA LYS A 243 -13.01 3.37 -15.65
C LYS A 243 -12.09 2.45 -14.84
N LEU A 244 -11.68 2.86 -13.63
CA LEU A 244 -10.91 2.01 -12.72
C LEU A 244 -11.68 0.73 -12.38
N ARG A 245 -12.94 0.85 -11.98
CA ARG A 245 -13.77 -0.31 -11.56
C ARG A 245 -13.99 -1.33 -12.69
N ILE A 246 -14.09 -0.88 -13.93
CA ILE A 246 -14.30 -1.75 -15.09
C ILE A 246 -12.98 -2.35 -15.58
N ALA A 247 -11.86 -1.63 -15.42
CA ALA A 247 -10.56 -2.12 -15.85
C ALA A 247 -10.15 -3.35 -15.01
N PRO A 248 -9.85 -4.50 -15.65
CA PRO A 248 -9.40 -5.67 -14.92
C PRO A 248 -8.12 -5.32 -14.17
N ALA A 249 -8.07 -5.69 -12.89
CA ALA A 249 -6.82 -5.66 -12.15
C ALA A 249 -5.91 -6.72 -12.77
N GLU A 250 -4.87 -6.35 -13.50
CA GLU A 250 -4.07 -7.36 -14.20
C GLU A 250 -3.41 -8.34 -13.23
N ILE A 251 -3.46 -9.63 -13.56
CA ILE A 251 -2.65 -10.64 -12.89
C ILE A 251 -1.25 -10.59 -13.49
N ALA A 252 -0.45 -9.65 -13.00
CA ALA A 252 0.98 -9.82 -13.07
C ALA A 252 1.50 -9.91 -11.64
N PHE A 253 2.18 -11.01 -11.32
CA PHE A 253 3.01 -11.19 -10.13
C PHE A 253 3.95 -9.98 -9.87
N GLN A 254 4.20 -9.16 -10.90
CA GLN A 254 5.03 -7.96 -10.87
C GLN A 254 4.26 -6.66 -10.52
N ASN A 255 2.92 -6.65 -10.60
CA ASN A 255 2.10 -5.44 -10.44
C ASN A 255 1.63 -5.19 -8.99
N SER A 256 1.75 -6.17 -8.08
CA SER A 256 1.39 -5.98 -6.67
C SER A 256 2.22 -4.89 -5.98
N GLU A 257 3.40 -4.58 -6.51
CA GLU A 257 4.27 -3.49 -6.05
C GLU A 257 3.79 -2.09 -6.51
N ILE A 258 2.92 -2.02 -7.53
CA ILE A 258 2.44 -0.77 -8.15
C ILE A 258 1.15 -0.27 -7.47
N GLU A 259 0.23 -1.19 -7.20
CA GLU A 259 -1.04 -0.90 -6.55
C GLU A 259 -1.05 -1.56 -5.17
N ILE A 260 -0.35 -0.96 -4.20
CA ILE A 260 -0.25 -1.51 -2.83
C ILE A 260 -1.64 -1.62 -2.21
N ILE A 261 -2.44 -0.57 -2.35
CA ILE A 261 -3.83 -0.48 -1.91
C ILE A 261 -4.67 -0.24 -3.15
N PRO A 262 -5.84 -0.90 -3.28
CA PRO A 262 -6.69 -0.68 -4.44
C PRO A 262 -6.97 0.82 -4.62
N TYR A 263 -6.85 1.31 -5.85
CA TYR A 263 -6.97 2.74 -6.15
C TYR A 263 -8.37 3.28 -5.83
N GLU A 264 -9.41 2.43 -5.92
CA GLU A 264 -10.76 2.77 -5.48
C GLU A 264 -10.79 3.09 -3.99
N ASP A 265 -10.12 2.27 -3.17
CA ASP A 265 -10.09 2.40 -1.72
C ASP A 265 -9.24 3.62 -1.34
N LEU A 266 -8.06 3.79 -1.96
CA LEU A 266 -7.24 5.00 -1.77
C LEU A 266 -7.98 6.29 -2.14
N TRP A 267 -8.74 6.27 -3.24
CA TRP A 267 -9.55 7.43 -3.61
C TRP A 267 -10.61 7.73 -2.55
N HIS A 268 -11.25 6.70 -2.01
CA HIS A 268 -12.17 6.85 -0.89
C HIS A 268 -11.48 7.44 0.36
N GLN A 269 -10.27 6.97 0.70
CA GLN A 269 -9.47 7.55 1.81
C GLN A 269 -9.19 9.05 1.58
N ILE A 270 -8.80 9.44 0.35
CA ILE A 270 -8.56 10.83 -0.02
C ILE A 270 -9.83 11.67 0.16
N LEU A 271 -10.97 11.19 -0.34
CA LEU A 271 -12.23 11.93 -0.21
C LEU A 271 -12.66 12.10 1.25
N GLN A 272 -12.44 11.09 2.10
CA GLN A 272 -12.72 11.19 3.55
C GLN A 272 -11.83 12.24 4.21
N LEU A 273 -10.55 12.30 3.83
CA LEU A 273 -9.61 13.29 4.34
C LEU A 273 -10.07 14.73 4.01
N LEU A 274 -10.51 14.97 2.78
CA LEU A 274 -11.02 16.29 2.36
C LEU A 274 -12.33 16.69 3.08
N ASP A 275 -13.10 15.73 3.61
CA ASP A 275 -14.35 15.97 4.33
C ASP A 275 -14.10 16.56 5.72
N ASN A 276 -13.15 15.96 6.43
CA ASN A 276 -12.70 16.41 7.76
C ASN A 276 -12.18 17.85 7.71
N ASP A 277 -11.63 18.27 6.57
CA ASP A 277 -11.13 19.62 6.35
C ASP A 277 -12.26 20.66 6.24
N ALA A 278 -13.34 20.34 5.50
CA ALA A 278 -14.51 21.22 5.36
C ALA A 278 -15.20 21.50 6.70
N ASN A 279 -15.28 20.49 7.58
CA ASN A 279 -15.85 20.64 8.92
C ASN A 279 -14.94 21.41 9.89
N THR A 280 -13.61 21.38 9.70
CA THR A 280 -12.70 22.20 10.52
C THR A 280 -12.69 23.69 10.15
N ASN A 281 -12.94 24.04 8.88
CA ASN A 281 -13.01 25.44 8.44
C ASN A 281 -14.26 26.19 8.94
N ASN A 282 -15.26 25.49 9.49
CA ASN A 282 -16.44 26.09 10.14
C ASN A 282 -16.27 26.30 11.65
N LYS A 283 -15.11 25.97 12.23
CA LYS A 283 -14.79 26.34 13.61
C LYS A 283 -13.93 27.60 13.57
N GLU A 284 -14.51 28.73 13.99
CA GLU A 284 -13.78 30.00 14.12
C GLU A 284 -12.42 29.79 14.82
N PRO A 285 -11.36 30.49 14.38
CA PRO A 285 -10.09 30.42 15.08
C PRO A 285 -10.30 30.99 16.49
N LEU A 286 -10.09 30.14 17.51
CA LEU A 286 -10.00 30.54 18.91
C LEU A 286 -9.10 31.77 19.01
N ARG A 287 -9.71 32.93 19.24
CA ARG A 287 -9.03 34.19 19.53
C ARG A 287 -8.04 33.93 20.66
N ARG A 288 -6.74 33.96 20.38
CA ARG A 288 -5.71 34.06 21.40
C ARG A 288 -5.91 35.41 22.09
N THR A 289 -6.58 35.40 23.24
CA THR A 289 -6.62 36.54 24.14
C THR A 289 -5.21 36.80 24.64
N ASN A 290 -4.59 37.86 24.13
CA ASN A 290 -3.43 38.48 24.73
C ASN A 290 -3.76 38.87 26.17
N ARG A 291 -3.09 38.23 27.14
CA ARG A 291 -2.85 38.85 28.44
C ARG A 291 -1.33 38.99 28.61
N HIS A 292 -0.89 40.23 28.47
CA HIS A 292 0.42 40.68 28.92
C HIS A 292 0.19 41.90 29.83
N LYS A 293 1.11 42.05 30.80
CA LYS A 293 1.15 42.99 31.93
C LYS A 293 0.29 42.56 33.12
N GLY A 294 0.75 42.52 34.36
CA GLY A 294 2.01 42.82 35.07
C GLY A 294 1.92 42.06 36.42
N SER A 295 2.86 42.02 37.34
CA SER A 295 3.98 42.87 37.70
C SER A 295 4.87 42.09 38.68
N VAL A 296 6.15 42.41 38.66
CA VAL A 296 7.19 42.05 39.63
C VAL A 296 6.88 42.66 40.99
N SER A 297 7.02 41.90 42.09
CA SER A 297 7.81 42.30 43.28
C SER A 297 7.75 41.28 44.44
N LEU A 298 8.95 41.02 44.98
CA LEU A 298 9.36 40.32 46.21
C LEU A 298 9.21 38.78 46.26
#